data_AF-A0A1M5MRE6-F1
#
_entry.id   AF-A0A1M5MRE6-F1
#
_cell.length_a   1.000
_cell.length_b   1.000
_cell.length_c   1.000
_cell.angle_alpha   90.00
_cell.angle_beta   90.00
_cell.angle_gamma   90.00
#
_symmetry.space_group_name_H-M   'P 1'
#
loop_
_entity.id
_entity.type
_entity.pdbx_description
1 polymer ?
#
loop_
_entity_poly.entity_id
_entity_poly.type
_entity_poly.pdbx_seq_one_letter_code
_entity_poly.pdbx_strand_id
1 'polypeptide(L)'
;MKTYRSYKKVDPVYFSGEIFFPVGLLCAAALISYVLLYFIGLGFAVFFNAALAWCGYFYFYYYGRSRTGITLEFLTGVFLLTAFLLFADYGVYALVQYQKTTLFNGLYFSIWLTILLGTPIVYYTYYFGSHYYAKVRLANTYLKASFSVYHDREHLMYIDSIAFINSGKHLISDIEVENNIPFYSDQELAEMEISSKYYHLQQSAFSGLIHIPFDTDRFEISWYSIIEDQYYKINIPFPFNKLKLEEEKYPLNESKNIRGQKIKRTYLHIYLNGGFKLYNDDTVLLDFSTNKPTEISEEEKNEKIITHQLSHKYYNSKEHFSQLIESIRKSNNIQERYELKDKSVVWNLEFSGLDENHYLEITDTNFRNYKIEKAAAEISPRYLPKKITFVYRGSYLFPWLKLHINTQKLNQFIEQVLPDDFENRVLFSLDFKDSNPKDLVFTISSNAKKVLFEDWEIEIDEYRKKEMDEELLEKRMDNTKRTLLKEGWDFVFAKNYKAAQKNCEALQVIDPQYASAYFLEARILWYTKGFEIWYSKRDYFIAKTEHEPPVNALIYNNYGCILDRELRYEESLPYFEKAIEINPKEPIFVCNLGEMYYKLKDPAKALKEARKAKMMGYESDMLSEILANKGVIDLINH
;
A
#
# COMPACT_ATOMS: atom_id res chain seq x y z
N MET A 1 5.07 -2.19 38.75
CA MET A 1 4.32 -2.75 37.59
C MET A 1 4.18 -4.28 37.56
N LYS A 2 4.97 -5.09 38.31
CA LYS A 2 4.90 -6.57 38.30
C LYS A 2 3.53 -7.20 38.69
N THR A 3 2.59 -6.42 39.18
CA THR A 3 1.24 -6.86 39.59
C THR A 3 0.16 -6.69 38.52
N TYR A 4 0.47 -6.04 37.39
CA TYR A 4 -0.47 -5.79 36.31
C TYR A 4 -0.31 -6.79 35.16
N ARG A 5 -1.41 -7.17 34.51
CA ARG A 5 -1.39 -8.01 33.31
C ARG A 5 -1.36 -7.12 32.07
N SER A 6 -0.39 -7.35 31.19
CA SER A 6 -0.29 -6.69 29.89
C SER A 6 -0.94 -7.53 28.79
N TYR A 7 -1.14 -6.91 27.63
CA TYR A 7 -1.51 -7.61 26.41
C TYR A 7 -0.44 -8.66 26.07
N LYS A 8 -0.88 -9.88 25.73
CA LYS A 8 -0.03 -10.95 25.22
C LYS A 8 -0.62 -11.46 23.92
N LYS A 9 0.12 -11.31 22.84
CA LYS A 9 -0.30 -11.77 21.52
C LYS A 9 -0.60 -13.27 21.57
N VAL A 10 -1.74 -13.66 20.99
CA VAL A 10 -2.09 -15.07 20.78
C VAL A 10 -1.62 -15.44 19.39
N ASP A 11 -0.74 -16.43 19.30
CA ASP A 11 -0.21 -16.88 18.02
C ASP A 11 -1.32 -17.47 17.14
N PRO A 12 -1.24 -17.25 15.82
CA PRO A 12 -2.15 -17.87 14.89
C PRO A 12 -1.97 -19.39 14.90
N VAL A 13 -3.10 -20.11 14.92
CA VAL A 13 -3.08 -21.57 14.75
C VAL A 13 -2.95 -21.86 13.26
N TYR A 14 -1.81 -22.43 12.86
CA TYR A 14 -1.62 -22.96 11.52
C TYR A 14 -1.88 -24.46 11.51
N PHE A 15 -2.62 -24.91 10.49
CA PHE A 15 -2.59 -26.31 10.09
C PHE A 15 -1.25 -26.52 9.35
N SER A 16 -0.17 -26.81 10.06
CA SER A 16 1.09 -27.12 9.39
C SER A 16 0.95 -28.48 8.67
N GLY A 17 1.53 -28.60 7.47
CA GLY A 17 1.62 -29.86 6.74
C GLY A 17 2.34 -30.98 7.52
N GLU A 18 3.01 -30.62 8.61
CA GLU A 18 3.65 -31.53 9.56
C GLU A 18 2.65 -32.45 10.26
N ILE A 19 1.35 -32.12 10.31
CA ILE A 19 0.31 -33.02 10.84
C ILE A 19 0.04 -34.20 9.90
N PHE A 20 0.21 -34.02 8.58
CA PHE A 20 0.04 -35.11 7.61
C PHE A 20 1.16 -36.14 7.69
N PHE A 21 2.34 -35.75 8.18
CA PHE A 21 3.49 -36.65 8.25
C PHE A 21 3.28 -37.81 9.25
N PRO A 22 2.85 -37.59 10.52
CA PRO A 22 2.49 -38.66 11.44
C PRO A 22 1.33 -39.53 10.94
N VAL A 23 0.29 -38.93 10.34
CA VAL A 23 -0.85 -39.67 9.80
C VAL A 23 -0.42 -40.57 8.64
N GLY A 24 0.41 -40.06 7.73
CA GLY A 24 0.95 -40.82 6.61
C GLY A 24 1.83 -41.99 7.06
N LEU A 25 2.66 -41.81 8.09
CA LEU A 25 3.46 -42.88 8.69
C LEU A 25 2.59 -43.97 9.34
N LEU A 26 1.52 -43.58 10.03
CA LEU A 26 0.57 -44.53 10.60
C LEU A 26 -0.16 -45.33 9.51
N CYS A 27 -0.57 -44.68 8.41
CA CYS A 27 -1.16 -45.38 7.27
C CYS A 27 -0.16 -46.35 6.62
N ALA A 28 1.11 -45.98 6.49
CA ALA A 28 2.14 -46.85 5.95
C ALA A 28 2.41 -48.07 6.86
N ALA A 29 2.50 -47.86 8.18
CA ALA A 29 2.61 -48.94 9.16
C ALA A 29 1.41 -49.89 9.07
N ALA A 30 0.19 -49.34 9.04
CA ALA A 30 -1.05 -50.10 8.91
C ALA A 30 -1.11 -50.94 7.63
N LEU A 31 -0.65 -50.42 6.49
CA LEU A 31 -0.56 -51.15 5.22
C LEU A 31 0.41 -52.34 5.30
N ILE A 32 1.58 -52.15 5.93
CA ILE A 32 2.55 -53.24 6.11
C ILE A 32 1.98 -54.28 7.08
N SER A 33 1.39 -53.84 8.18
CA SER A 33 0.71 -54.70 9.15
C SER A 33 -0.41 -55.52 8.52
N TYR A 34 -1.16 -54.97 7.56
CA TYR A 34 -2.16 -55.73 6.80
C TYR A 34 -1.55 -56.94 6.09
N VAL A 35 -0.47 -56.71 5.33
CA VAL A 35 0.24 -57.78 4.59
C VAL A 35 0.77 -58.84 5.55
N LEU A 36 1.41 -58.43 6.64
CA LEU A 36 1.95 -59.34 7.65
C LEU A 36 0.84 -60.17 8.32
N LEU A 37 -0.26 -59.54 8.71
CA LEU A 37 -1.41 -60.20 9.32
C LEU A 37 -2.09 -61.21 8.37
N TYR A 38 -2.21 -60.85 7.09
CA TYR A 38 -2.88 -61.67 6.09
C TYR A 38 -2.04 -62.90 5.72
N PHE A 39 -0.75 -62.73 5.40
CA PHE A 39 0.08 -63.81 4.87
C PHE A 39 0.91 -64.58 5.90
N ILE A 40 1.35 -63.93 6.98
CA ILE A 40 2.36 -64.50 7.91
C ILE A 40 1.77 -64.80 9.28
N GLY A 41 0.95 -63.89 9.82
CA GLY A 41 0.21 -64.07 11.07
C GLY A 41 0.49 -63.01 12.13
N LEU A 42 -0.29 -63.08 13.22
CA LEU A 42 -0.33 -62.06 14.28
C LEU A 42 1.01 -61.81 14.97
N GLY A 43 1.76 -62.88 15.29
CA GLY A 43 3.03 -62.76 16.01
C GLY A 43 4.05 -61.90 15.25
N PHE A 44 4.13 -62.03 13.92
CA PHE A 44 5.03 -61.24 13.08
C PHE A 44 4.58 -59.78 12.95
N ALA A 45 3.28 -59.52 12.86
CA ALA A 45 2.77 -58.15 12.81
C ALA A 45 3.01 -57.40 14.14
N VAL A 46 2.86 -58.08 15.27
CA VAL A 46 3.18 -57.49 16.59
C VAL A 46 4.69 -57.23 16.72
N PHE A 47 5.53 -58.19 16.32
CA PHE A 47 6.98 -58.01 16.32
C PHE A 47 7.42 -56.84 15.43
N PHE A 48 6.85 -56.71 14.23
CA PHE A 48 7.14 -55.61 13.32
C PHE A 48 6.83 -54.24 13.96
N ASN A 49 5.65 -54.08 14.57
CA ASN A 49 5.29 -52.84 15.24
C ASN A 49 6.19 -52.52 16.44
N ALA A 50 6.59 -53.54 17.21
CA ALA A 50 7.54 -53.36 18.30
C ALA A 50 8.93 -52.94 17.80
N ALA A 51 9.40 -53.54 16.70
CA ALA A 51 10.67 -53.17 16.06
C ALA A 51 10.60 -51.76 15.46
N LEU A 52 9.50 -51.40 14.81
CA LEU A 52 9.26 -50.07 14.26
C LEU A 52 9.24 -49.01 15.38
N ALA A 53 8.54 -49.28 16.48
CA ALA A 53 8.53 -48.42 17.66
C ALA A 53 9.93 -48.28 18.27
N TRP A 54 10.69 -49.37 18.35
CA TRP A 54 12.07 -49.34 18.84
C TRP A 54 12.95 -48.44 17.96
N CYS A 55 12.97 -48.66 16.64
CA CYS A 55 13.77 -47.88 15.71
C CYS A 55 13.34 -46.41 15.67
N GLY A 56 12.03 -46.14 15.61
CA GLY A 56 11.49 -44.78 15.57
C GLY A 56 11.80 -44.01 16.86
N TYR A 57 11.52 -44.60 18.02
CA TYR A 57 11.79 -43.95 19.30
C TYR A 57 13.29 -43.80 19.57
N PHE A 58 14.11 -44.76 19.13
CA PHE A 58 15.58 -44.65 19.18
C PHE A 58 16.08 -43.43 18.43
N TYR A 59 15.58 -43.20 17.21
CA TYR A 59 15.95 -42.02 16.43
C TYR A 59 15.59 -40.73 17.16
N PHE A 60 14.34 -40.58 17.63
CA PHE A 60 13.89 -39.35 18.31
C PHE A 60 14.56 -39.12 19.66
N TYR A 61 14.67 -40.15 20.50
CA TYR A 61 15.15 -40.02 21.87
C TYR A 61 16.66 -39.69 21.94
N TYR A 62 17.45 -40.17 20.97
CA TYR A 62 18.89 -39.90 20.91
C TYR A 62 19.27 -38.84 19.87
N TYR A 63 18.31 -38.24 19.16
CA TYR A 63 18.60 -37.16 18.21
C TYR A 63 19.34 -36.01 18.92
N GLY A 64 20.57 -35.71 18.47
CA GLY A 64 21.41 -34.66 19.04
C GLY A 64 22.08 -34.99 20.39
N ARG A 65 21.97 -36.22 20.92
CA ARG A 65 22.63 -36.65 22.16
C ARG A 65 23.88 -37.50 21.90
N SER A 66 24.93 -37.30 22.70
CA SER A 66 26.25 -37.96 22.53
C SER A 66 26.44 -39.27 23.30
N ARG A 67 25.51 -39.67 24.17
CA ARG A 67 25.52 -40.96 24.90
C ARG A 67 24.26 -41.76 24.63
N THR A 68 24.44 -43.03 24.22
CA THR A 68 23.39 -43.97 23.80
C THR A 68 23.25 -45.13 24.78
N GLY A 69 22.86 -44.85 26.03
CA GLY A 69 22.55 -45.89 27.03
C GLY A 69 21.06 -46.15 27.12
N ILE A 70 20.62 -47.42 27.09
CA ILE A 70 19.21 -47.80 27.27
C ILE A 70 18.76 -47.42 28.69
N THR A 71 17.75 -46.56 28.79
CA THR A 71 17.20 -46.08 30.06
C THR A 71 15.77 -46.59 30.28
N LEU A 72 15.28 -46.54 31.52
CA LEU A 72 13.88 -46.89 31.81
C LEU A 72 12.90 -45.98 31.06
N GLU A 73 13.24 -44.69 30.93
CA GLU A 73 12.47 -43.72 30.14
C GLU A 73 12.42 -44.12 28.67
N PHE A 74 13.55 -44.56 28.10
CA PHE A 74 13.59 -45.07 26.74
C PHE A 74 12.67 -46.28 26.54
N LEU A 75 12.78 -47.28 27.41
CA LEU A 75 11.95 -48.50 27.34
C LEU A 75 10.46 -48.18 27.49
N THR A 76 10.13 -47.24 28.38
CA THR A 76 8.75 -46.78 28.57
C THR A 76 8.21 -46.12 27.30
N GLY A 77 9.02 -45.27 26.64
CA GLY A 77 8.66 -44.64 25.37
C GLY A 77 8.44 -45.63 24.24
N VAL A 78 9.32 -46.63 24.08
CA VAL A 78 9.14 -47.71 23.09
C VAL A 78 7.88 -48.51 23.37
N PHE A 79 7.61 -48.84 24.63
CA PHE A 79 6.40 -49.56 25.02
C PHE A 79 5.13 -48.78 24.66
N LEU A 80 5.07 -47.49 25.01
CA LEU A 80 3.92 -46.63 24.70
C LEU A 80 3.72 -46.47 23.19
N LEU A 81 4.80 -46.29 22.43
CA LEU A 81 4.72 -46.19 20.97
C LEU A 81 4.27 -47.51 20.33
N THR A 82 4.74 -48.65 20.84
CA THR A 82 4.29 -49.98 20.40
C THR A 82 2.80 -50.16 20.67
N ALA A 83 2.34 -49.82 21.88
CA ALA A 83 0.93 -49.91 22.25
C ALA A 83 0.06 -49.01 21.35
N PHE A 84 0.54 -47.81 21.02
CA PHE A 84 -0.14 -46.89 20.11
C PHE A 84 -0.24 -47.44 18.68
N LEU A 85 0.85 -47.99 18.13
CA LEU A 85 0.85 -48.60 16.81
C LEU A 85 -0.09 -49.80 16.73
N LEU A 86 -0.06 -50.69 17.73
CA LEU A 86 -0.97 -51.84 17.80
C LEU A 86 -2.43 -51.41 17.94
N PHE A 87 -2.68 -50.32 18.68
CA PHE A 87 -4.01 -49.72 18.74
C PHE A 87 -4.43 -49.19 17.37
N ALA A 88 -3.59 -48.44 16.66
CA ALA A 88 -3.87 -47.95 15.31
C ALA A 88 -4.13 -49.10 14.32
N ASP A 89 -3.39 -50.21 14.44
CA ASP A 89 -3.51 -51.38 13.57
C ASP A 89 -4.71 -52.29 13.88
N TYR A 90 -5.44 -52.05 14.98
CA TYR A 90 -6.59 -52.87 15.35
C TYR A 90 -7.64 -52.94 14.23
N GLY A 91 -7.90 -51.84 13.52
CA GLY A 91 -8.83 -51.84 12.40
C GLY A 91 -8.39 -52.75 11.25
N VAL A 92 -7.09 -52.80 10.98
CA VAL A 92 -6.48 -53.68 9.99
C VAL A 92 -6.59 -55.14 10.43
N TYR A 93 -6.34 -55.41 11.70
CA TYR A 93 -6.55 -56.73 12.29
C TYR A 93 -8.00 -57.20 12.16
N ALA A 94 -8.97 -56.34 12.52
CA ALA A 94 -10.40 -56.65 12.40
C ALA A 94 -10.79 -56.96 10.95
N LEU A 95 -10.24 -56.22 9.98
CA LEU A 95 -10.45 -56.46 8.55
C LEU A 95 -9.91 -57.82 8.10
N VAL A 96 -8.67 -58.16 8.47
CA VAL A 96 -8.05 -59.45 8.10
C VAL A 96 -8.79 -60.63 8.75
N GLN A 97 -9.22 -60.49 10.00
CA GLN A 97 -10.01 -61.53 10.67
C GLN A 97 -11.35 -61.75 9.97
N TYR A 98 -12.03 -60.69 9.55
CA TYR A 98 -13.26 -60.80 8.77
C TYR A 98 -13.02 -61.53 7.43
N GLN A 99 -11.95 -61.21 6.71
CA GLN A 99 -11.60 -61.88 5.45
C GLN A 99 -11.33 -63.38 5.63
N LYS A 100 -10.70 -63.78 6.75
CA LYS A 100 -10.34 -65.19 7.01
C LYS A 100 -11.49 -66.01 7.60
N THR A 101 -12.37 -65.40 8.41
CA THR A 101 -13.33 -66.13 9.25
C THR A 101 -14.80 -65.76 9.00
N THR A 102 -15.07 -64.71 8.23
CA THR A 102 -16.39 -64.06 8.03
C THR A 102 -17.03 -63.45 9.29
N LEU A 103 -16.35 -63.53 10.44
CA LEU A 103 -16.81 -62.94 11.71
C LEU A 103 -16.25 -61.52 11.85
N PHE A 104 -17.12 -60.54 12.12
CA PHE A 104 -16.75 -59.15 12.35
C PHE A 104 -17.43 -58.61 13.61
N ASN A 105 -16.63 -58.05 14.53
CA ASN A 105 -17.17 -57.40 15.72
C ASN A 105 -17.34 -55.90 15.47
N GLY A 106 -18.52 -55.53 14.98
CA GLY A 106 -18.84 -54.13 14.66
C GLY A 106 -18.78 -53.19 15.86
N LEU A 107 -19.04 -53.66 17.08
CA LEU A 107 -19.00 -52.84 18.29
C LEU A 107 -17.57 -52.43 18.64
N TYR A 108 -16.63 -53.37 18.72
CA TYR A 108 -15.23 -53.03 19.01
C TYR A 108 -14.58 -52.20 17.90
N PHE A 109 -14.90 -52.49 16.64
CA PHE A 109 -14.41 -51.69 15.52
C PHE A 109 -14.92 -50.24 15.61
N SER A 110 -16.20 -50.05 15.93
CA SER A 110 -16.79 -48.71 16.07
C SER A 110 -16.17 -47.94 17.24
N ILE A 111 -15.92 -48.59 18.38
CA ILE A 111 -15.25 -47.98 19.53
C ILE A 111 -13.82 -47.54 19.14
N TRP A 112 -13.05 -48.43 18.51
CA TRP A 112 -11.71 -48.12 18.03
C TRP A 112 -11.69 -46.93 17.07
N LEU A 113 -12.54 -46.96 16.04
CA LEU A 113 -12.61 -45.91 15.03
C LEU A 113 -12.99 -44.55 15.64
N THR A 114 -13.93 -44.58 16.61
CA THR A 114 -14.35 -43.38 17.34
C THR A 114 -13.22 -42.81 18.18
N ILE A 115 -12.42 -43.64 18.85
CA ILE A 115 -11.27 -43.16 19.63
C ILE A 115 -10.18 -42.62 18.70
N LEU A 116 -9.86 -43.35 17.62
CA LEU A 116 -8.80 -42.99 16.68
C LEU A 116 -9.07 -41.66 15.97
N LEU A 117 -10.29 -41.45 15.48
CA LEU A 117 -10.66 -40.23 14.75
C LEU A 117 -11.27 -39.16 15.65
N GLY A 118 -12.02 -39.54 16.68
CA GLY A 118 -12.69 -38.60 17.58
C GLY A 118 -11.72 -37.86 18.50
N THR A 119 -10.66 -38.51 19.00
CA THR A 119 -9.70 -37.85 19.90
C THR A 119 -8.99 -36.67 19.24
N PRO A 120 -8.42 -36.78 18.02
CA PRO A 120 -7.87 -35.63 17.29
C PRO A 120 -8.91 -34.55 17.02
N ILE A 121 -10.12 -34.91 16.56
CA ILE A 121 -11.18 -33.93 16.27
C ILE A 121 -11.53 -33.12 17.52
N VAL A 122 -11.73 -33.78 18.67
CA VAL A 122 -12.04 -33.12 19.94
C VAL A 122 -10.88 -32.24 20.38
N TYR A 123 -9.64 -32.74 20.31
CA TYR A 123 -8.45 -31.97 20.66
C TYR A 123 -8.33 -30.70 19.82
N TYR A 124 -8.43 -30.81 18.48
CA TYR A 124 -8.32 -29.64 17.60
C TYR A 124 -9.50 -28.70 17.77
N THR A 125 -10.72 -29.21 17.90
CA THR A 125 -11.90 -28.36 18.16
C THR A 125 -11.73 -27.55 19.44
N TYR A 126 -11.25 -28.19 20.52
CA TYR A 126 -10.91 -27.51 21.77
C TYR A 126 -9.76 -26.50 21.58
N TYR A 127 -8.71 -26.87 20.85
CA TYR A 127 -7.53 -26.03 20.63
C TYR A 127 -7.86 -24.77 19.81
N PHE A 128 -8.58 -24.91 18.69
CA PHE A 128 -9.07 -23.79 17.87
C PHE A 128 -10.10 -22.95 18.63
N GLY A 129 -11.04 -23.60 19.33
CA GLY A 129 -12.05 -22.91 20.13
C GLY A 129 -11.44 -22.07 21.25
N SER A 130 -10.45 -22.61 21.97
CA SER A 130 -9.73 -21.89 23.01
C SER A 130 -8.90 -20.73 22.46
N HIS A 131 -8.26 -20.87 21.31
CA HIS A 131 -7.57 -19.77 20.62
C HIS A 131 -8.53 -18.67 20.17
N TYR A 132 -9.64 -19.05 19.55
CA TYR A 132 -10.69 -18.11 19.15
C TYR A 132 -11.20 -17.32 20.36
N TYR A 133 -11.53 -18.02 21.46
CA TYR A 133 -11.99 -17.39 22.68
C TYR A 133 -10.94 -16.47 23.30
N ALA A 134 -9.66 -16.86 23.28
CA ALA A 134 -8.57 -16.02 23.76
C ALA A 134 -8.45 -14.72 22.96
N LYS A 135 -8.56 -14.78 21.62
CA LYS A 135 -8.55 -13.59 20.76
C LYS A 135 -9.74 -12.67 21.04
N VAL A 136 -10.96 -13.21 21.12
CA VAL A 136 -12.17 -12.43 21.45
C VAL A 136 -12.04 -11.78 22.83
N ARG A 137 -11.52 -12.51 23.82
CA ARG A 137 -11.26 -11.96 25.16
C ARG A 137 -10.29 -10.78 25.09
N LEU A 138 -9.20 -10.89 24.33
CA LEU A 138 -8.25 -9.78 24.16
C LEU A 138 -8.92 -8.57 23.49
N ALA A 139 -9.69 -8.78 22.42
CA ALA A 139 -10.42 -7.73 21.71
C ALA A 139 -11.46 -7.01 22.58
N ASN A 140 -12.00 -7.68 23.60
CA ASN A 140 -12.92 -7.10 24.60
C ASN A 140 -12.19 -6.51 25.82
N THR A 141 -10.90 -6.76 25.98
CA THR A 141 -10.09 -6.29 27.12
C THR A 141 -9.26 -5.07 26.76
N TYR A 142 -8.78 -5.00 25.52
CA TYR A 142 -7.92 -3.94 25.03
C TYR A 142 -8.45 -3.36 23.72
N LEU A 143 -8.26 -2.05 23.56
CA LEU A 143 -8.42 -1.35 22.30
C LEU A 143 -7.05 -1.13 21.65
N LYS A 144 -7.03 -1.06 20.33
CA LYS A 144 -5.82 -0.80 19.54
C LYS A 144 -5.59 0.70 19.37
N ALA A 145 -4.34 1.15 19.51
CA ALA A 145 -3.96 2.54 19.25
C ALA A 145 -2.61 2.60 18.54
N SER A 146 -2.52 3.36 17.44
CA SER A 146 -1.21 3.79 16.96
C SER A 146 -0.72 4.89 17.88
N PHE A 147 0.41 4.67 18.55
CA PHE A 147 0.93 5.58 19.56
C PHE A 147 2.36 5.98 19.21
N SER A 148 2.64 7.28 19.26
CA SER A 148 3.96 7.83 18.97
C SER A 148 4.38 8.84 20.03
N VAL A 149 5.64 8.76 20.44
CA VAL A 149 6.25 9.60 21.48
C VAL A 149 7.33 10.46 20.81
N TYR A 150 7.23 11.76 21.03
CA TYR A 150 8.13 12.76 20.45
C TYR A 150 8.69 13.65 21.56
N HIS A 151 9.91 14.10 21.33
CA HIS A 151 10.56 15.14 22.12
C HIS A 151 11.52 15.90 21.22
N ASP A 152 12.04 17.02 21.71
CA ASP A 152 13.10 17.73 21.01
C ASP A 152 14.38 16.88 20.99
N ARG A 153 15.07 16.82 19.84
CA ARG A 153 16.30 16.01 19.71
C ARG A 153 17.39 16.42 20.70
N GLU A 154 17.47 17.72 21.03
CA GLU A 154 18.46 18.24 21.96
C GLU A 154 18.02 18.06 23.42
N HIS A 155 16.80 17.61 23.70
CA HIS A 155 16.32 17.39 25.07
C HIS A 155 17.05 16.24 25.78
N LEU A 156 17.65 15.32 25.03
CA LEU A 156 18.43 14.16 25.51
C LEU A 156 17.79 13.47 26.72
N MET A 157 16.90 12.52 26.45
CA MET A 157 16.11 11.88 27.50
C MET A 157 16.33 10.37 27.58
N TYR A 158 16.09 9.85 28.79
CA TYR A 158 15.94 8.44 29.06
C TYR A 158 14.53 8.17 29.58
N ILE A 159 13.69 7.52 28.79
CA ILE A 159 12.30 7.20 29.13
C ILE A 159 12.27 5.84 29.84
N ASP A 160 11.92 5.83 31.12
CA ASP A 160 11.82 4.58 31.90
C ASP A 160 10.55 3.80 31.58
N SER A 161 9.41 4.50 31.54
CA SER A 161 8.13 3.84 31.33
C SER A 161 7.06 4.82 30.87
N ILE A 162 6.14 4.30 30.05
CA ILE A 162 4.89 4.95 29.69
C ILE A 162 3.81 3.87 29.81
N ALA A 163 2.71 4.17 30.50
CA ALA A 163 1.67 3.20 30.75
C ALA A 163 0.27 3.81 30.82
N PHE A 164 -0.67 3.17 30.12
CA PHE A 164 -2.10 3.31 30.34
C PHE A 164 -2.56 2.18 31.25
N ILE A 165 -3.15 2.53 32.39
CA ILE A 165 -3.48 1.58 33.45
C ILE A 165 -4.99 1.58 33.70
N ASN A 166 -5.57 0.39 33.83
CA ASN A 166 -6.86 0.19 34.48
C ASN A 166 -6.60 -0.41 35.86
N SER A 167 -6.68 0.43 36.90
CA SER A 167 -6.34 0.04 38.26
C SER A 167 -7.30 -1.00 38.84
N GLY A 168 -8.60 -0.89 38.54
CA GLY A 168 -9.63 -1.81 39.04
C GLY A 168 -9.54 -3.23 38.48
N LYS A 169 -9.15 -3.39 37.21
CA LYS A 169 -8.98 -4.71 36.56
C LYS A 169 -7.54 -5.23 36.63
N HIS A 170 -6.61 -4.46 37.20
CA HIS A 170 -5.17 -4.75 37.19
C HIS A 170 -4.61 -5.00 35.78
N LEU A 171 -4.97 -4.15 34.82
CA LEU A 171 -4.50 -4.22 33.42
C LEU A 171 -3.58 -3.04 33.08
N ILE A 172 -2.63 -3.26 32.18
CA ILE A 172 -1.67 -2.25 31.71
C ILE A 172 -1.44 -2.37 30.20
N SER A 173 -1.12 -1.26 29.54
CA SER A 173 -0.69 -1.26 28.13
C SER A 173 0.65 -1.96 27.92
N ASP A 174 0.86 -2.45 26.70
CA ASP A 174 2.07 -3.13 26.23
C ASP A 174 3.04 -2.16 25.52
N ILE A 175 3.44 -1.11 26.22
CA ILE A 175 4.43 -0.14 25.70
C ILE A 175 5.82 -0.56 26.18
N GLU A 176 6.72 -0.80 25.24
CA GLU A 176 8.13 -1.06 25.49
C GLU A 176 8.95 0.01 24.78
N VAL A 177 9.59 0.90 25.55
CA VAL A 177 10.39 1.99 25.01
C VAL A 177 11.85 1.58 25.01
N GLU A 178 12.49 1.63 23.84
CA GLU A 178 13.93 1.42 23.69
C GLU A 178 14.64 2.78 23.75
N ASN A 179 15.57 2.96 24.67
CA ASN A 179 16.36 4.19 24.83
C ASN A 179 17.65 4.15 23.99
N ASN A 180 17.57 3.67 22.76
CA ASN A 180 18.72 3.41 21.89
C ASN A 180 18.83 4.40 20.71
N ILE A 181 18.17 5.55 20.78
CA ILE A 181 18.16 6.53 19.69
C ILE A 181 19.43 7.38 19.74
N PRO A 182 20.33 7.25 18.76
CA PRO A 182 21.56 8.02 18.73
C PRO A 182 21.29 9.50 18.43
N PHE A 183 21.86 10.39 19.22
CA PHE A 183 22.07 11.79 18.83
C PHE A 183 23.26 11.90 17.90
N TYR A 184 23.02 12.44 16.70
CA TYR A 184 24.05 12.79 15.72
C TYR A 184 24.39 14.27 15.83
N SER A 185 25.68 14.60 15.71
CA SER A 185 26.15 15.97 15.58
C SER A 185 25.74 16.59 14.24
N ASP A 186 25.75 17.93 14.15
CA ASP A 186 25.42 18.61 12.89
C ASP A 186 26.45 18.30 11.77
N GLN A 187 27.69 17.99 12.13
CA GLN A 187 28.70 17.52 11.18
C GLN A 187 28.35 16.12 10.63
N GLU A 188 28.00 15.17 11.50
CA GLU A 188 27.57 13.84 11.06
C GLU A 188 26.32 13.91 10.18
N LEU A 189 25.36 14.75 10.56
CA LEU A 189 24.14 14.98 9.78
C LEU A 189 24.41 15.63 8.42
N ALA A 190 25.44 16.48 8.31
CA ALA A 190 25.83 17.11 7.05
C ALA A 190 26.50 16.12 6.07
N GLU A 191 27.11 15.04 6.59
CA GLU A 191 27.71 13.98 5.78
C GLU A 191 26.69 12.91 5.32
N MET A 192 25.50 12.89 5.91
CA MET A 192 24.44 11.93 5.56
C MET A 192 23.71 12.31 4.27
N GLU A 193 23.14 11.30 3.60
CA GLU A 193 22.11 11.53 2.59
C GLU A 193 20.92 12.29 3.22
N ILE A 194 20.32 13.22 2.48
CA ILE A 194 19.24 14.11 2.96
C ILE A 194 18.08 13.30 3.56
N SER A 195 17.69 12.20 2.92
CA SER A 195 16.62 11.31 3.43
C SER A 195 16.95 10.75 4.82
N SER A 196 18.18 10.26 5.01
CA SER A 196 18.67 9.71 6.28
C SER A 196 18.84 10.78 7.34
N LYS A 197 19.37 11.95 6.97
CA LYS A 197 19.50 13.12 7.83
C LYS A 197 18.15 13.49 8.44
N TYR A 198 17.13 13.67 7.61
CA TYR A 198 15.80 14.09 8.09
C TYR A 198 15.02 12.97 8.77
N TYR A 199 15.29 11.70 8.43
CA TYR A 199 14.79 10.56 9.20
C TYR A 199 15.24 10.65 10.66
N HIS A 200 16.53 10.87 10.90
CA HIS A 200 17.07 10.98 12.27
C HIS A 200 16.66 12.28 12.98
N LEU A 201 16.58 13.41 12.27
CA LEU A 201 16.11 14.68 12.84
C LEU A 201 14.65 14.64 13.30
N GLN A 202 13.81 13.82 12.66
CA GLN A 202 12.37 13.72 12.93
C GLN A 202 11.99 12.41 13.63
N GLN A 203 12.99 11.62 14.08
CA GLN A 203 12.77 10.31 14.68
C GLN A 203 11.98 10.44 16.00
N SER A 204 10.92 9.64 16.14
CA SER A 204 10.17 9.51 17.38
C SER A 204 10.93 8.66 18.40
N ALA A 205 10.80 8.98 19.70
CA ALA A 205 11.30 8.16 20.80
C ALA A 205 10.71 6.75 20.81
N PHE A 206 9.44 6.66 20.42
CA PHE A 206 8.71 5.42 20.27
C PHE A 206 7.64 5.64 19.22
N SER A 207 7.40 4.66 18.35
CA SER A 207 6.22 4.67 17.49
C SER A 207 5.81 3.24 17.18
N GLY A 208 4.60 2.87 17.59
CA GLY A 208 4.14 1.49 17.44
C GLY A 208 2.63 1.37 17.59
N LEU A 209 2.13 0.16 17.30
CA LEU A 209 0.78 -0.24 17.66
C LEU A 209 0.81 -0.74 19.11
N ILE A 210 -0.05 -0.18 19.95
CA ILE A 210 -0.18 -0.53 21.36
C ILE A 210 -1.62 -0.95 21.67
N HIS A 211 -1.79 -1.62 22.80
CA HIS A 211 -3.05 -2.13 23.31
C HIS A 211 -3.37 -1.45 24.64
N ILE A 212 -4.34 -0.53 24.62
CA ILE A 212 -4.77 0.22 25.80
C ILE A 212 -5.93 -0.55 26.47
N PRO A 213 -5.89 -0.83 27.79
CA PRO A 213 -7.02 -1.46 28.46
C PRO A 213 -8.30 -0.63 28.33
N PHE A 214 -9.45 -1.28 28.11
CA PHE A 214 -10.75 -0.58 28.24
C PHE A 214 -10.92 -0.03 29.66
N ASP A 215 -11.61 1.10 29.76
CA ASP A 215 -11.84 1.81 31.02
C ASP A 215 -10.54 2.19 31.74
N THR A 216 -9.49 2.54 30.99
CA THR A 216 -8.23 3.06 31.56
C THR A 216 -8.53 4.27 32.44
N ASP A 217 -8.05 4.25 33.68
CA ASP A 217 -8.33 5.28 34.69
C ASP A 217 -7.08 6.11 35.05
N ARG A 218 -5.89 5.63 34.70
CA ARG A 218 -4.61 6.27 35.00
C ARG A 218 -3.68 6.30 33.80
N PHE A 219 -2.93 7.37 33.70
CA PHE A 219 -1.78 7.53 32.81
C PHE A 219 -0.54 7.74 33.66
N GLU A 220 0.47 6.89 33.47
CA GLU A 220 1.75 6.94 34.15
C GLU A 220 2.87 7.13 33.13
N ILE A 221 3.79 8.03 33.43
CA ILE A 221 4.98 8.26 32.62
C ILE A 221 6.14 8.65 33.52
N SER A 222 7.33 8.10 33.22
CA SER A 222 8.55 8.41 33.94
C SER A 222 9.73 8.54 33.00
N TRP A 223 10.53 9.59 33.17
CA TRP A 223 11.72 9.84 32.36
C TRP A 223 12.74 10.68 33.10
N TYR A 224 13.98 10.58 32.66
CA TYR A 224 15.08 11.41 33.07
C TYR A 224 15.45 12.38 31.95
N SER A 225 15.50 13.67 32.24
CA SER A 225 16.01 14.70 31.33
C SER A 225 17.48 14.96 31.65
N ILE A 226 18.37 14.62 30.73
CA ILE A 226 19.83 14.78 30.90
C ILE A 226 20.20 16.27 30.83
N ILE A 227 19.50 17.03 29.99
CA ILE A 227 19.72 18.48 29.89
C ILE A 227 19.33 19.20 31.16
N GLU A 228 18.19 18.84 31.77
CA GLU A 228 17.72 19.50 32.99
C GLU A 228 18.35 18.93 34.25
N ASP A 229 18.96 17.74 34.15
CA ASP A 229 19.44 16.97 35.30
C ASP A 229 18.32 16.67 36.32
N GLN A 230 17.10 16.42 35.80
CA GLN A 230 15.89 16.21 36.59
C GLN A 230 15.19 14.91 36.18
N TYR A 231 14.64 14.21 37.16
CA TYR A 231 13.78 13.06 36.95
C TYR A 231 12.32 13.44 37.15
N TYR A 232 11.45 12.97 36.27
CA TYR A 232 10.02 13.21 36.34
C TYR A 232 9.29 11.87 36.42
N LYS A 233 8.42 11.72 37.42
CA LYS A 233 7.51 10.58 37.55
C LYS A 233 6.10 11.09 37.78
N ILE A 234 5.26 10.93 36.77
CA ILE A 234 3.91 11.48 36.76
C ILE A 234 2.91 10.33 36.73
N ASN A 235 1.92 10.40 37.63
CA ASN A 235 0.79 9.47 37.68
C ASN A 235 -0.48 10.28 37.89
N ILE A 236 -1.33 10.32 36.87
CA ILE A 236 -2.50 11.19 36.82
C ILE A 236 -3.74 10.46 36.30
N PRO A 237 -4.95 10.94 36.64
CA PRO A 237 -6.20 10.41 36.06
C PRO A 237 -6.22 10.53 34.54
N PHE A 238 -6.65 9.46 33.85
CA PHE A 238 -6.77 9.45 32.40
C PHE A 238 -8.24 9.66 31.96
N PRO A 239 -8.54 10.65 31.10
CA PRO A 239 -9.90 10.95 30.67
C PRO A 239 -10.36 10.02 29.53
N PHE A 240 -10.55 8.72 29.81
CA PHE A 240 -10.92 7.72 28.81
C PHE A 240 -12.20 8.05 28.04
N ASN A 241 -13.17 8.69 28.70
CA ASN A 241 -14.43 9.12 28.10
C ASN A 241 -14.29 10.15 26.97
N LYS A 242 -13.14 10.84 26.84
CA LYS A 242 -12.85 11.73 25.71
C LYS A 242 -12.43 10.96 24.45
N LEU A 243 -12.09 9.68 24.55
CA LEU A 243 -11.66 8.88 23.41
C LEU A 243 -12.85 8.51 22.53
N LYS A 244 -12.69 8.71 21.23
CA LYS A 244 -13.63 8.24 20.22
C LYS A 244 -13.23 6.84 19.76
N LEU A 245 -14.05 5.85 20.08
CA LEU A 245 -13.83 4.46 19.70
C LEU A 245 -14.37 4.20 18.30
N GLU A 246 -13.57 3.51 17.48
CA GLU A 246 -13.91 3.10 16.13
C GLU A 246 -13.79 1.58 15.98
N GLU A 247 -14.61 0.97 15.14
CA GLU A 247 -14.49 -0.46 14.84
C GLU A 247 -13.27 -0.73 13.95
N GLU A 248 -12.49 -1.76 14.30
CA GLU A 248 -11.39 -2.18 13.46
C GLU A 248 -11.91 -2.93 12.22
N LYS A 249 -11.50 -2.46 11.04
CA LYS A 249 -11.96 -2.99 9.75
C LYS A 249 -11.08 -4.13 9.24
N TYR A 250 -9.81 -4.17 9.64
CA TYR A 250 -8.84 -5.12 9.12
C TYR A 250 -8.27 -6.04 10.22
N PRO A 251 -7.90 -7.28 9.88
CA PRO A 251 -7.94 -7.88 8.54
C PRO A 251 -9.34 -8.41 8.18
N LEU A 252 -9.69 -8.43 6.89
CA LEU A 252 -11.05 -8.80 6.42
C LEU A 252 -11.41 -10.28 6.61
N ASN A 253 -10.41 -11.13 6.79
CA ASN A 253 -10.58 -12.56 7.04
C ASN A 253 -10.88 -12.89 8.51
N GLU A 254 -10.86 -11.92 9.42
CA GLU A 254 -11.21 -12.12 10.83
C GLU A 254 -12.61 -11.57 11.15
N SER A 255 -13.33 -12.28 12.02
CA SER A 255 -14.65 -11.85 12.48
C SER A 255 -14.58 -10.51 13.22
N LYS A 256 -15.68 -9.73 13.18
CA LYS A 256 -15.81 -8.46 13.90
C LYS A 256 -15.43 -8.56 15.39
N ASN A 257 -15.81 -9.65 16.05
CA ASN A 257 -15.54 -9.89 17.47
C ASN A 257 -14.05 -10.06 17.79
N ILE A 258 -13.23 -10.45 16.80
CA ILE A 258 -11.77 -10.59 16.95
C ILE A 258 -11.07 -9.28 16.59
N ARG A 259 -11.55 -8.60 15.53
CA ARG A 259 -10.94 -7.34 15.07
C ARG A 259 -10.89 -6.30 16.19
N GLY A 260 -11.96 -6.23 16.98
CA GLY A 260 -12.06 -5.37 18.16
C GLY A 260 -12.28 -3.90 17.79
N GLN A 261 -11.90 -3.02 18.71
CA GLN A 261 -12.01 -1.57 18.53
C GLN A 261 -10.63 -0.92 18.54
N LYS A 262 -10.58 0.28 17.98
CA LYS A 262 -9.40 1.13 17.95
C LYS A 262 -9.73 2.58 18.26
N ILE A 263 -8.69 3.36 18.50
CA ILE A 263 -8.74 4.82 18.51
C ILE A 263 -7.86 5.39 17.40
N LYS A 264 -8.09 6.66 17.07
CA LYS A 264 -7.20 7.42 16.19
C LYS A 264 -5.79 7.48 16.74
N ARG A 265 -4.83 7.78 15.85
CA ARG A 265 -3.43 7.91 16.22
C ARG A 265 -3.27 8.90 17.35
N THR A 266 -2.54 8.48 18.37
CA THR A 266 -2.34 9.23 19.60
C THR A 266 -0.87 9.59 19.71
N TYR A 267 -0.62 10.83 20.10
CA TYR A 267 0.68 11.47 20.12
C TYR A 267 0.98 11.94 21.53
N LEU A 268 2.18 11.61 22.02
CA LEU A 268 2.72 12.14 23.25
C LEU A 268 3.94 13.00 22.91
N HIS A 269 3.89 14.28 23.25
CA HIS A 269 5.03 15.18 23.13
C HIS A 269 5.53 15.54 24.51
N ILE A 270 6.83 15.37 24.75
CA ILE A 270 7.50 15.72 26.01
C ILE A 270 8.31 17.00 25.79
N TYR A 271 8.29 17.89 26.78
CA TYR A 271 8.94 19.20 26.78
C TYR A 271 9.83 19.36 28.02
N LEU A 272 10.61 20.45 28.04
CA LEU A 272 11.35 20.90 29.21
C LEU A 272 10.43 21.10 30.42
N ASN A 273 11.03 21.16 31.61
CA ASN A 273 10.40 21.36 32.92
C ASN A 273 9.36 20.28 33.26
N GLY A 274 9.54 19.08 32.73
CA GLY A 274 8.61 17.98 32.91
C GLY A 274 7.29 18.13 32.15
N GLY A 275 7.19 19.10 31.23
CA GLY A 275 5.99 19.34 30.44
C GLY A 275 5.69 18.19 29.48
N PHE A 276 4.42 17.92 29.22
CA PHE A 276 4.02 17.00 28.16
C PHE A 276 2.60 17.28 27.65
N LYS A 277 2.32 16.86 26.43
CA LYS A 277 1.00 16.92 25.81
C LYS A 277 0.65 15.59 25.17
N LEU A 278 -0.47 15.01 25.60
CA LEU A 278 -1.06 13.80 25.03
C LEU A 278 -2.33 14.19 24.26
N TYR A 279 -2.39 13.87 22.98
CA TYR A 279 -3.49 14.26 22.10
C TYR A 279 -3.68 13.26 20.95
N ASN A 280 -4.83 13.32 20.29
CA ASN A 280 -5.06 12.67 19.01
C ASN A 280 -5.59 13.72 18.01
N ASP A 281 -5.90 13.30 16.79
CA ASP A 281 -6.40 14.21 15.74
C ASP A 281 -7.73 14.90 16.10
N ASP A 282 -8.49 14.37 17.07
CA ASP A 282 -9.82 14.89 17.44
C ASP A 282 -9.79 15.77 18.69
N THR A 283 -8.93 15.49 19.66
CA THR A 283 -8.92 16.14 20.97
C THR A 283 -7.57 16.10 21.66
N VAL A 284 -7.31 17.11 22.47
CA VAL A 284 -6.25 17.10 23.48
C VAL A 284 -6.76 16.32 24.70
N LEU A 285 -6.04 15.28 25.11
CA LEU A 285 -6.39 14.42 26.24
C LEU A 285 -5.81 14.97 27.53
N LEU A 286 -4.51 15.26 27.53
CA LEU A 286 -3.76 15.80 28.67
C LEU A 286 -2.77 16.86 28.16
N ASP A 287 -2.65 17.98 28.86
CA ASP A 287 -1.73 19.07 28.50
C ASP A 287 -1.17 19.69 29.78
N PHE A 288 0.12 19.47 30.04
CA PHE A 288 0.83 19.97 31.21
C PHE A 288 2.07 20.72 30.74
N SER A 289 2.16 22.01 31.08
CA SER A 289 3.32 22.84 30.72
C SER A 289 4.56 22.53 31.56
N THR A 290 4.35 22.16 32.83
CA THR A 290 5.44 21.88 33.79
C THR A 290 4.99 20.83 34.81
N ASN A 291 5.93 20.03 35.31
CA ASN A 291 5.71 19.11 36.42
C ASN A 291 6.82 19.23 37.46
N LYS A 292 6.53 18.81 38.69
CA LYS A 292 7.55 18.79 39.76
C LYS A 292 8.49 17.60 39.54
N PRO A 293 9.80 17.81 39.70
CA PRO A 293 10.74 16.70 39.66
C PRO A 293 10.55 15.76 40.85
N THR A 294 10.96 14.52 40.67
CA THR A 294 10.94 13.46 41.68
C THR A 294 12.38 13.08 41.99
N GLU A 295 12.74 12.94 43.25
CA GLU A 295 14.09 12.53 43.65
C GLU A 295 14.34 11.06 43.28
N ILE A 296 15.54 10.79 42.77
CA ILE A 296 16.07 9.45 42.49
C ILE A 296 17.49 9.34 43.07
N SER A 297 17.98 8.13 43.25
CA SER A 297 19.35 7.92 43.74
C SER A 297 20.39 8.37 42.70
N GLU A 298 21.57 8.78 43.17
CA GLU A 298 22.71 9.11 42.28
C GLU A 298 23.16 7.89 41.45
N GLU A 299 22.97 6.67 41.94
CA GLU A 299 23.27 5.45 41.19
C GLU A 299 22.32 5.28 40.00
N GLU A 300 21.00 5.38 40.21
CA GLU A 300 19.99 5.32 39.15
C GLU A 300 20.19 6.44 38.11
N LYS A 301 20.53 7.65 38.58
CA LYS A 301 20.85 8.78 37.72
C LYS A 301 22.05 8.48 36.80
N ASN A 302 23.15 8.01 37.38
CA ASN A 302 24.37 7.69 36.63
C ASN A 302 24.15 6.54 35.64
N GLU A 303 23.37 5.54 35.99
CA GLU A 303 23.00 4.44 35.08
C GLU A 303 22.28 4.96 33.83
N LYS A 304 21.31 5.87 33.99
CA LYS A 304 20.56 6.46 32.87
C LYS A 304 21.45 7.31 31.97
N ILE A 305 22.32 8.13 32.57
CA ILE A 305 23.30 8.96 31.85
C ILE A 305 24.24 8.06 31.03
N ILE A 306 24.84 7.04 31.64
CA ILE A 306 25.77 6.13 30.96
C ILE A 306 25.05 5.37 29.84
N THR A 307 23.84 4.88 30.07
CA THR A 307 23.10 4.13 29.05
C THR A 307 22.79 5.00 27.84
N HIS A 308 22.32 6.23 28.07
CA HIS A 308 22.09 7.18 26.97
C HIS A 308 23.41 7.55 26.28
N GLN A 309 24.46 7.82 27.06
CA GLN A 309 25.79 8.14 26.54
C GLN A 309 26.33 7.06 25.58
N LEU A 310 26.23 5.79 25.98
CA LEU A 310 26.71 4.65 25.19
C LEU A 310 25.92 4.44 23.89
N SER A 311 24.73 5.03 23.76
CA SER A 311 23.97 5.02 22.50
C SER A 311 24.57 5.95 21.43
N HIS A 312 25.42 6.90 21.82
CA HIS A 312 26.07 7.82 20.88
C HIS A 312 27.40 7.26 20.38
N LYS A 313 27.62 7.37 19.07
CA LYS A 313 28.89 6.95 18.46
C LYS A 313 30.06 7.87 18.85
N TYR A 314 29.86 9.19 18.76
CA TYR A 314 30.91 10.20 18.99
C TYR A 314 30.99 10.67 20.45
N TYR A 315 29.83 10.72 21.12
CA TYR A 315 29.72 11.19 22.49
C TYR A 315 29.76 10.05 23.53
N ASN A 316 30.33 8.90 23.17
CA ASN A 316 30.52 7.80 24.12
C ASN A 316 31.61 8.08 25.19
N SER A 317 32.44 9.11 24.99
CA SER A 317 33.40 9.57 26.00
C SER A 317 32.76 10.58 26.95
N LYS A 318 33.16 10.54 28.23
CA LYS A 318 32.59 11.40 29.29
C LYS A 318 32.86 12.87 29.02
N GLU A 319 34.05 13.20 28.53
CA GLU A 319 34.45 14.56 28.22
C GLU A 319 33.61 15.15 27.07
N HIS A 320 33.50 14.43 25.93
CA HIS A 320 32.73 14.93 24.78
C HIS A 320 31.23 15.02 25.10
N PHE A 321 30.68 14.05 25.84
CA PHE A 321 29.28 14.09 26.26
C PHE A 321 28.97 15.28 27.18
N SER A 322 29.88 15.58 28.11
CA SER A 322 29.74 16.74 29.01
C SER A 322 29.79 18.06 28.23
N GLN A 323 30.70 18.17 27.25
CA GLN A 323 30.79 19.33 26.36
C GLN A 323 29.52 19.52 25.52
N LEU A 324 28.94 18.42 25.01
CA LEU A 324 27.66 18.45 24.30
C LEU A 324 26.55 19.01 25.19
N ILE A 325 26.38 18.46 26.39
CA ILE A 325 25.37 18.92 27.34
C ILE A 325 25.53 20.41 27.64
N GLU A 326 26.76 20.87 27.92
CA GLU A 326 27.01 22.29 28.16
C GLU A 326 26.67 23.17 26.95
N SER A 327 26.99 22.71 25.74
CA SER A 327 26.69 23.45 24.52
C SER A 327 25.18 23.60 24.29
N ILE A 328 24.41 22.54 24.55
CA ILE A 328 22.94 22.56 24.46
C ILE A 328 22.36 23.44 25.57
N ARG A 329 22.84 23.34 26.82
CA ARG A 329 22.36 24.20 27.92
C ARG A 329 22.61 25.69 27.68
N LYS A 330 23.69 26.03 26.97
CA LYS A 330 24.01 27.40 26.58
C LYS A 330 23.19 27.85 25.37
N SER A 331 22.69 26.92 24.55
CA SER A 331 21.83 27.25 23.42
C SER A 331 20.39 27.47 23.90
N ASN A 332 19.73 28.51 23.39
CA ASN A 332 18.29 28.73 23.64
C ASN A 332 17.41 27.96 22.63
N ASN A 333 17.99 26.96 21.95
CA ASN A 333 17.41 26.33 20.77
C ASN A 333 16.14 25.54 21.09
N ILE A 334 16.15 24.74 22.16
CA ILE A 334 14.99 23.93 22.58
C ILE A 334 13.80 24.84 22.90
N GLN A 335 14.05 25.93 23.64
CA GLN A 335 13.03 26.89 24.02
C GLN A 335 12.47 27.64 22.80
N GLU A 336 13.33 28.09 21.87
CA GLU A 336 12.89 28.74 20.63
C GLU A 336 12.00 27.80 19.79
N ARG A 337 12.38 26.53 19.61
CA ARG A 337 11.55 25.54 18.89
C ARG A 337 10.23 25.25 19.61
N TYR A 338 10.21 25.27 20.94
CA TYR A 338 9.00 25.11 21.73
C TYR A 338 8.04 26.30 21.51
N GLU A 339 8.54 27.54 21.56
CA GLU A 339 7.72 28.74 21.34
C GLU A 339 7.15 28.81 19.91
N LEU A 340 7.92 28.38 18.90
CA LEU A 340 7.49 28.32 17.50
C LEU A 340 6.34 27.35 17.26
N LYS A 341 6.13 26.38 18.14
CA LYS A 341 5.05 25.40 18.02
C LYS A 341 3.68 26.06 18.14
N ASP A 342 3.52 27.01 19.06
CA ASP A 342 2.25 27.70 19.29
C ASP A 342 2.18 29.07 18.57
N LYS A 343 3.26 29.43 17.84
CA LYS A 343 3.30 30.65 17.03
C LYS A 343 2.59 30.46 15.68
N SER A 344 1.44 31.10 15.53
CA SER A 344 0.73 31.19 14.24
C SER A 344 1.08 32.49 13.50
N VAL A 345 1.32 32.38 12.20
CA VAL A 345 1.58 33.51 11.28
C VAL A 345 0.55 33.45 10.17
N VAL A 346 0.02 34.58 9.72
CA VAL A 346 -0.85 34.60 8.53
C VAL A 346 0.06 34.45 7.30
N TRP A 347 -0.03 33.32 6.62
CA TRP A 347 0.81 33.10 5.44
C TRP A 347 0.08 32.30 4.37
N ASN A 348 0.50 32.52 3.13
CA ASN A 348 0.07 31.76 1.97
C ASN A 348 1.28 31.26 1.18
N LEU A 349 1.07 30.29 0.31
CA LEU A 349 2.10 29.72 -0.52
C LEU A 349 1.61 29.51 -1.94
N GLU A 350 2.43 29.95 -2.89
CA GLU A 350 2.26 29.72 -4.32
C GLU A 350 3.47 28.98 -4.88
N PHE A 351 3.27 28.20 -5.93
CA PHE A 351 4.35 27.54 -6.65
C PHE A 351 4.14 27.53 -8.16
N SER A 352 5.24 27.66 -8.90
CA SER A 352 5.28 27.72 -10.36
C SER A 352 6.33 26.77 -10.93
N GLY A 353 6.25 26.46 -12.23
CA GLY A 353 7.22 25.58 -12.91
C GLY A 353 6.90 24.09 -12.82
N LEU A 354 5.83 23.69 -12.14
CA LEU A 354 5.32 22.32 -12.06
C LEU A 354 3.91 22.19 -12.69
N ASP A 355 3.57 20.99 -13.16
CA ASP A 355 2.27 20.63 -13.76
C ASP A 355 1.08 20.98 -12.84
N GLU A 356 -0.09 21.25 -13.42
CA GLU A 356 -1.30 21.66 -12.69
C GLU A 356 -1.85 20.58 -11.74
N ASN A 357 -1.51 19.31 -11.94
CA ASN A 357 -1.98 18.21 -11.10
C ASN A 357 -1.20 18.04 -9.78
N HIS A 358 -0.30 18.96 -9.46
CA HIS A 358 0.41 18.96 -8.18
C HIS A 358 -0.42 19.62 -7.08
N TYR A 359 -0.39 19.00 -5.89
CA TYR A 359 -0.81 19.63 -4.64
C TYR A 359 0.27 19.45 -3.58
N LEU A 360 0.16 20.21 -2.49
CA LEU A 360 1.16 20.21 -1.42
C LEU A 360 0.59 19.56 -0.16
N GLU A 361 1.42 18.78 0.52
CA GLU A 361 1.18 18.34 1.90
C GLU A 361 2.16 19.05 2.83
N ILE A 362 1.63 19.83 3.77
CA ILE A 362 2.40 20.62 4.73
C ILE A 362 2.45 19.91 6.07
N THR A 363 3.65 19.75 6.61
CA THR A 363 3.88 19.44 8.03
C THR A 363 4.34 20.71 8.73
N ASP A 364 3.60 21.17 9.73
CA ASP A 364 3.87 22.45 10.42
C ASP A 364 4.56 22.31 11.79
N THR A 365 4.88 23.44 12.43
CA THR A 365 5.53 23.47 13.74
C THR A 365 4.68 22.88 14.86
N ASN A 366 3.35 22.90 14.74
CA ASN A 366 2.39 22.37 15.71
C ASN A 366 1.95 20.93 15.40
N PHE A 367 2.74 20.21 14.62
CA PHE A 367 2.54 18.79 14.31
C PHE A 367 1.26 18.49 13.52
N ARG A 368 0.69 19.49 12.85
CA ARG A 368 -0.43 19.27 11.93
C ARG A 368 0.08 18.91 10.55
N ASN A 369 -0.65 18.01 9.91
CA ASN A 369 -0.47 17.69 8.50
C ASN A 369 -1.74 18.07 7.74
N TYR A 370 -1.61 18.90 6.71
CA TYR A 370 -2.75 19.34 5.90
C TYR A 370 -2.36 19.59 4.45
N LYS A 371 -3.36 19.65 3.57
CA LYS A 371 -3.18 19.79 2.13
C LYS A 371 -3.43 21.23 1.68
N ILE A 372 -2.63 21.71 0.73
CA ILE A 372 -2.83 22.97 0.03
C ILE A 372 -2.92 22.67 -1.47
N GLU A 373 -4.02 23.06 -2.09
CA GLU A 373 -4.21 22.99 -3.54
C GLU A 373 -3.57 24.20 -4.23
N LYS A 374 -3.17 24.04 -5.50
CA LYS A 374 -2.54 25.10 -6.31
C LYS A 374 -3.44 26.34 -6.50
N ALA A 375 -4.76 26.15 -6.51
CA ALA A 375 -5.75 27.22 -6.63
C ALA A 375 -6.53 27.37 -5.32
N ALA A 376 -6.41 28.53 -4.69
CA ALA A 376 -7.12 28.96 -3.48
C ALA A 376 -6.69 28.29 -2.16
N ALA A 377 -5.57 28.74 -1.61
CA ALA A 377 -5.44 28.77 -0.15
C ALA A 377 -6.02 30.09 0.36
N GLU A 378 -7.11 30.01 1.13
CA GLU A 378 -7.64 31.13 1.91
C GLU A 378 -6.56 31.64 2.87
N ILE A 379 -6.36 32.95 2.88
CA ILE A 379 -5.45 33.65 3.79
C ILE A 379 -5.94 33.38 5.21
N SER A 380 -5.19 32.54 5.93
CA SER A 380 -5.55 32.08 7.27
C SER A 380 -4.32 32.04 8.16
N PRO A 381 -4.46 32.30 9.48
CA PRO A 381 -3.37 32.11 10.42
C PRO A 381 -3.00 30.63 10.47
N ARG A 382 -1.74 30.33 10.18
CA ARG A 382 -1.18 28.97 10.09
C ARG A 382 0.13 28.90 10.85
N TYR A 383 0.47 27.73 11.36
CA TYR A 383 1.80 27.49 11.91
C TYR A 383 2.82 27.42 10.77
N LEU A 384 4.07 27.77 11.06
CA LEU A 384 5.11 27.81 10.02
C LEU A 384 5.42 26.39 9.51
N PRO A 385 5.72 26.23 8.20
CA PRO A 385 6.02 24.93 7.63
C PRO A 385 7.41 24.44 8.09
N LYS A 386 7.48 23.17 8.50
CA LYS A 386 8.73 22.42 8.71
C LYS A 386 9.11 21.62 7.47
N LYS A 387 8.10 21.09 6.78
CA LYS A 387 8.27 20.27 5.58
C LYS A 387 7.11 20.50 4.61
N ILE A 388 7.43 20.59 3.33
CA ILE A 388 6.47 20.73 2.24
C ILE A 388 6.71 19.57 1.27
N THR A 389 5.71 18.69 1.14
CA THR A 389 5.78 17.55 0.22
C THR A 389 4.97 17.87 -1.03
N PHE A 390 5.58 17.78 -2.20
CA PHE A 390 4.90 17.91 -3.47
C PHE A 390 4.41 16.54 -3.91
N VAL A 391 3.11 16.48 -4.20
CA VAL A 391 2.43 15.25 -4.60
C VAL A 391 1.82 15.45 -5.97
N TYR A 392 2.23 14.65 -6.95
CA TYR A 392 1.59 14.61 -8.25
C TYR A 392 0.36 13.69 -8.21
N ARG A 393 -0.77 14.20 -8.69
CA ARG A 393 -2.03 13.46 -8.82
C ARG A 393 -2.12 12.84 -10.22
N GLY A 394 -1.61 11.62 -10.35
CA GLY A 394 -1.66 10.82 -11.57
C GLY A 394 -2.61 9.63 -11.42
N SER A 395 -2.23 8.50 -12.03
CA SER A 395 -2.84 7.19 -11.82
C SER A 395 -2.83 6.76 -10.36
N TYR A 396 -1.79 7.19 -9.63
CA TYR A 396 -1.64 7.11 -8.19
C TYR A 396 -1.26 8.48 -7.61
N LEU A 397 -1.11 8.54 -6.28
CA LEU A 397 -0.53 9.69 -5.61
C LEU A 397 0.99 9.49 -5.51
N PHE A 398 1.76 10.36 -6.13
CA PHE A 398 3.23 10.29 -6.15
C PHE A 398 3.83 11.40 -5.29
N PRO A 399 4.10 11.17 -4.00
CA PRO A 399 4.89 12.08 -3.18
C PRO A 399 6.36 11.95 -3.55
N TRP A 400 6.86 12.84 -4.40
CA TRP A 400 8.16 12.67 -5.06
C TRP A 400 9.23 13.68 -4.62
N LEU A 401 8.82 14.83 -4.10
CA LEU A 401 9.72 15.91 -3.67
C LEU A 401 9.33 16.40 -2.29
N LYS A 402 10.29 16.51 -1.38
CA LYS A 402 10.10 17.10 -0.05
C LYS A 402 11.08 18.25 0.13
N LEU A 403 10.56 19.41 0.50
CA LEU A 403 11.32 20.57 0.92
C LEU A 403 11.33 20.61 2.44
N HIS A 404 12.49 20.46 3.05
CA HIS A 404 12.69 20.60 4.49
C HIS A 404 13.18 22.01 4.80
N ILE A 405 12.54 22.66 5.77
CA ILE A 405 12.72 24.09 6.04
C ILE A 405 13.25 24.27 7.45
N ASN A 406 14.33 25.05 7.61
CA ASN A 406 14.78 25.46 8.92
C ASN A 406 13.82 26.51 9.49
N THR A 407 12.83 26.08 10.27
CA THR A 407 11.76 26.97 10.72
C THR A 407 12.22 28.03 11.73
N GLN A 408 13.30 27.79 12.49
CA GLN A 408 13.88 28.82 13.37
C GLN A 408 14.44 29.97 12.54
N LYS A 409 15.26 29.65 11.52
CA LYS A 409 15.79 30.64 10.58
C LYS A 409 14.69 31.33 9.79
N LEU A 410 13.70 30.59 9.33
CA LEU A 410 12.52 31.15 8.66
C LEU A 410 11.81 32.16 9.56
N ASN A 411 11.57 31.83 10.84
CA ASN A 411 10.91 32.74 11.77
C ASN A 411 11.74 33.99 12.03
N GLN A 412 13.04 33.84 12.31
CA GLN A 412 13.97 34.95 12.49
C GLN A 412 13.97 35.88 11.26
N PHE A 413 13.96 35.28 10.06
CA PHE A 413 13.90 36.02 8.81
C PHE A 413 12.58 36.79 8.63
N ILE A 414 11.45 36.17 8.99
CA ILE A 414 10.13 36.82 8.96
C ILE A 414 10.11 38.00 9.93
N GLU A 415 10.58 37.83 11.18
CA GLU A 415 10.63 38.89 12.20
C GLU A 415 11.53 40.06 11.80
N GLN A 416 12.69 39.79 11.21
CA GLN A 416 13.64 40.83 10.79
C GLN A 416 13.16 41.63 9.57
N VAL A 417 12.30 41.06 8.73
CA VAL A 417 11.85 41.66 7.48
C VAL A 417 10.52 42.41 7.62
N LEU A 418 9.74 42.13 8.67
CA LEU A 418 8.39 42.67 8.90
C LEU A 418 8.24 43.33 10.28
N PRO A 419 8.69 44.59 10.46
CA PRO A 419 8.77 45.17 11.79
C PRO A 419 7.42 45.61 12.36
N ASP A 420 6.63 46.42 11.66
CA ASP A 420 5.48 47.07 12.28
C ASP A 420 4.46 47.58 11.24
N ASP A 421 3.40 46.81 10.97
CA ASP A 421 2.00 47.29 10.96
C ASP A 421 1.07 46.10 10.72
N PHE A 422 -0.10 46.12 11.38
CA PHE A 422 -0.99 44.97 11.58
C PHE A 422 -1.34 44.17 10.30
N GLU A 423 -1.35 42.84 10.47
CA GLU A 423 -1.65 41.77 9.49
C GLU A 423 -0.44 41.26 8.67
N ASN A 424 0.43 40.48 9.33
CA ASN A 424 1.47 39.63 8.73
C ASN A 424 0.94 38.86 7.51
N ARG A 425 0.97 39.40 6.29
CA ARG A 425 0.58 38.67 5.07
C ARG A 425 1.83 38.20 4.37
N VAL A 426 2.37 37.07 4.83
CA VAL A 426 3.56 36.48 4.23
C VAL A 426 3.16 35.59 3.06
N LEU A 427 3.77 35.78 1.90
CA LEU A 427 3.62 34.91 0.75
C LEU A 427 4.93 34.19 0.47
N PHE A 428 4.89 32.87 0.55
CA PHE A 428 5.97 31.97 0.15
C PHE A 428 5.81 31.62 -1.33
N SER A 429 6.73 32.08 -2.18
CA SER A 429 6.73 31.76 -3.60
C SER A 429 7.83 30.73 -3.88
N LEU A 430 7.43 29.55 -4.38
CA LEU A 430 8.32 28.45 -4.74
C LEU A 430 8.38 28.31 -6.28
N ASP A 431 9.43 28.83 -6.90
CA ASP A 431 9.55 28.86 -8.36
C ASP A 431 10.56 27.81 -8.86
N PHE A 432 10.09 26.81 -9.59
CA PHE A 432 10.92 25.77 -10.19
C PHE A 432 11.34 26.14 -11.61
N LYS A 433 12.57 26.63 -11.77
CA LYS A 433 13.11 26.95 -13.11
C LYS A 433 13.27 25.68 -13.93
N ASP A 434 12.80 25.73 -15.18
CA ASP A 434 12.86 24.62 -16.14
C ASP A 434 12.30 23.28 -15.61
N SER A 435 11.38 23.34 -14.63
CA SER A 435 10.84 22.18 -13.94
C SER A 435 11.90 21.30 -13.24
N ASN A 436 13.10 21.83 -13.01
CA ASN A 436 14.16 21.15 -12.26
C ASN A 436 14.01 21.44 -10.76
N PRO A 437 13.82 20.40 -9.92
CA PRO A 437 13.70 20.57 -8.47
C PRO A 437 14.90 21.27 -7.85
N LYS A 438 16.09 21.06 -8.40
CA LYS A 438 17.34 21.62 -7.87
C LYS A 438 17.49 23.13 -8.14
N ASP A 439 16.72 23.67 -9.07
CA ASP A 439 16.73 25.09 -9.43
C ASP A 439 15.54 25.85 -8.79
N LEU A 440 15.06 25.34 -7.65
CA LEU A 440 14.03 25.99 -6.85
C LEU A 440 14.52 27.34 -6.31
N VAL A 441 13.75 28.39 -6.58
CA VAL A 441 13.93 29.71 -5.96
C VAL A 441 12.83 29.90 -4.92
N PHE A 442 13.20 29.80 -3.64
CA PHE A 442 12.28 30.08 -2.53
C PHE A 442 12.36 31.56 -2.14
N THR A 443 11.30 32.29 -2.49
CA THR A 443 11.17 33.70 -2.11
C THR A 443 10.12 33.92 -1.03
N ILE A 444 10.43 34.78 -0.07
CA ILE A 444 9.49 35.28 0.91
C ILE A 444 9.14 36.72 0.53
N SER A 445 7.84 36.98 0.40
CA SER A 445 7.33 38.32 0.09
C SER A 445 6.30 38.76 1.11
N SER A 446 6.28 40.05 1.36
CA SER A 446 5.22 40.72 2.11
C SER A 446 5.18 42.18 1.69
N ASN A 447 3.98 42.69 1.45
CA ASN A 447 3.75 43.99 0.82
C ASN A 447 4.54 44.14 -0.50
N ALA A 448 5.52 45.05 -0.54
CA ALA A 448 6.35 45.33 -1.72
C ALA A 448 7.79 44.76 -1.61
N LYS A 449 8.14 44.12 -0.49
CA LYS A 449 9.49 43.60 -0.25
C LYS A 449 9.53 42.12 -0.60
N LYS A 450 10.48 41.74 -1.44
CA LYS A 450 10.70 40.38 -1.94
C LYS A 450 12.14 39.98 -1.60
N VAL A 451 12.34 38.93 -0.81
CA VAL A 451 13.68 38.51 -0.36
C VAL A 451 13.85 36.99 -0.50
N LEU A 452 15.03 36.58 -0.97
CA LEU A 452 15.40 35.17 -1.12
C LEU A 452 15.62 34.53 0.26
N PHE A 453 15.12 33.32 0.44
CA PHE A 453 15.37 32.49 1.61
C PHE A 453 16.12 31.22 1.18
N GLU A 454 17.21 30.88 1.87
CA GLU A 454 18.15 29.83 1.45
C GLU A 454 18.32 28.70 2.49
N ASP A 455 17.80 28.86 3.72
CA ASP A 455 17.90 27.85 4.78
C ASP A 455 16.85 26.73 4.61
N TRP A 456 16.97 25.98 3.51
CA TRP A 456 16.13 24.83 3.18
C TRP A 456 16.93 23.76 2.43
N GLU A 457 16.44 22.53 2.47
CA GLU A 457 17.04 21.39 1.75
C GLU A 457 15.96 20.59 1.01
N ILE A 458 16.33 19.98 -0.11
CA ILE A 458 15.44 19.20 -0.95
C ILE A 458 15.78 17.71 -0.87
N GLU A 459 14.77 16.88 -0.62
CA GLU A 459 14.81 15.43 -0.74
C GLU A 459 13.97 15.00 -1.94
N ILE A 460 14.56 14.23 -2.85
CA ILE A 460 13.88 13.66 -4.02
C ILE A 460 13.77 12.15 -3.83
N ASP A 461 12.54 11.63 -3.90
CA ASP A 461 12.31 10.20 -4.03
C ASP A 461 12.47 9.83 -5.50
N GLU A 462 13.66 9.38 -5.88
CA GLU A 462 14.02 9.06 -7.27
C GLU A 462 13.13 7.96 -7.87
N TYR A 463 12.65 7.02 -7.06
CA TYR A 463 11.75 5.97 -7.52
C TYR A 463 10.39 6.57 -7.89
N ARG A 464 9.80 7.37 -7.00
CA ARG A 464 8.51 8.04 -7.25
C ARG A 464 8.59 9.07 -8.36
N LYS A 465 9.70 9.80 -8.45
CA LYS A 465 9.96 10.75 -9.52
C LYS A 465 9.98 10.05 -10.88
N LYS A 466 10.66 8.90 -10.98
CA LYS A 466 10.72 8.13 -12.22
C LYS A 466 9.34 7.63 -12.66
N GLU A 467 8.55 7.03 -11.76
CA GLU A 467 7.18 6.58 -12.08
C GLU A 467 6.30 7.73 -12.58
N MET A 468 6.40 8.90 -11.92
CA MET A 468 5.69 10.11 -12.33
C MET A 468 6.14 10.62 -13.71
N ASP A 469 7.45 10.70 -13.95
CA ASP A 469 8.01 11.19 -15.21
C ASP A 469 7.62 10.28 -16.39
N GLU A 470 7.54 8.96 -16.16
CA GLU A 470 7.02 7.98 -17.13
C GLU A 470 5.55 8.23 -17.46
N GLU A 471 4.69 8.45 -16.46
CA GLU A 471 3.26 8.75 -16.68
C GLU A 471 3.05 10.08 -17.42
N LEU A 472 3.82 11.12 -17.05
CA LEU A 472 3.78 12.42 -17.72
C LEU A 472 4.23 12.31 -19.19
N LEU A 473 5.24 11.49 -19.46
CA LEU A 473 5.73 11.25 -20.81
C LEU A 473 4.67 10.52 -21.65
N GLU A 474 4.07 9.46 -21.12
CA GLU A 474 3.01 8.69 -21.81
C GLU A 474 1.81 9.59 -22.16
N LYS A 475 1.35 10.40 -21.19
CA LYS A 475 0.26 11.35 -21.39
C LYS A 475 0.59 12.42 -22.46
N ARG A 476 1.84 12.92 -22.47
CA ARG A 476 2.30 13.88 -23.48
C ARG A 476 2.36 13.24 -24.86
N MET A 477 2.85 12.00 -24.95
CA MET A 477 2.90 11.24 -26.21
C MET A 477 1.48 11.00 -26.75
N ASP A 478 0.54 10.59 -25.91
CA ASP A 478 -0.86 10.37 -26.30
C ASP A 478 -1.55 11.64 -26.79
N ASN A 479 -1.36 12.77 -26.10
CA ASN A 479 -1.88 14.06 -26.54
C ASN A 479 -1.29 14.48 -27.89
N THR A 480 0.01 14.24 -28.09
CA THR A 480 0.70 14.52 -29.36
C THR A 480 0.14 13.64 -30.47
N LYS A 481 -0.04 12.33 -30.25
CA LYS A 481 -0.65 11.41 -31.21
C LYS A 481 -2.06 11.85 -31.61
N ARG A 482 -2.91 12.21 -30.64
CA ARG A 482 -4.28 12.69 -30.91
C ARG A 482 -4.29 13.97 -31.74
N THR A 483 -3.38 14.90 -31.43
CA THR A 483 -3.27 16.19 -32.15
C THR A 483 -2.81 15.96 -33.59
N LEU A 484 -1.72 15.22 -33.78
CA LEU A 484 -1.19 14.89 -35.11
C LEU A 484 -2.19 14.12 -35.97
N LEU A 485 -2.94 13.17 -35.38
CA LEU A 485 -3.96 12.42 -36.08
C LEU A 485 -5.10 13.33 -36.55
N LYS A 486 -5.59 14.21 -35.66
CA LYS A 486 -6.64 15.18 -36.00
C LYS A 486 -6.19 16.10 -37.14
N GLU A 487 -5.04 16.74 -37.00
CA GLU A 487 -4.48 17.61 -38.04
C GLU A 487 -4.22 16.85 -39.34
N GLY A 488 -3.77 15.60 -39.26
CA GLY A 488 -3.57 14.72 -40.41
C GLY A 488 -4.86 14.54 -41.21
N TRP A 489 -5.98 14.30 -40.53
CA TRP A 489 -7.30 14.23 -41.16
C TRP A 489 -7.78 15.57 -41.70
N ASP A 490 -7.57 16.67 -40.98
CA ASP A 490 -7.91 18.01 -41.44
C ASP A 490 -7.18 18.33 -42.76
N PHE A 491 -5.90 17.95 -42.87
CA PHE A 491 -5.13 18.08 -44.12
C PHE A 491 -5.63 17.16 -45.24
N VAL A 492 -6.07 15.93 -44.93
CA VAL A 492 -6.71 15.05 -45.94
C VAL A 492 -7.98 15.71 -46.49
N PHE A 493 -8.84 16.28 -45.64
CA PHE A 493 -10.06 16.97 -46.08
C PHE A 493 -9.76 18.24 -46.88
N ALA A 494 -8.69 18.96 -46.52
CA ALA A 494 -8.18 20.11 -47.28
C ALA A 494 -7.43 19.71 -48.58
N LYS A 495 -7.33 18.41 -48.89
CA LYS A 495 -6.55 17.85 -50.01
C LYS A 495 -5.05 18.20 -49.97
N ASN A 496 -4.52 18.58 -48.80
CA ASN A 496 -3.10 18.82 -48.58
C ASN A 496 -2.40 17.53 -48.16
N TYR A 497 -2.25 16.61 -49.10
CA TYR A 497 -1.72 15.27 -48.81
C TYR A 497 -0.26 15.26 -48.35
N LYS A 498 0.54 16.26 -48.73
CA LYS A 498 1.93 16.38 -48.28
C LYS A 498 2.02 16.66 -46.78
N ALA A 499 1.18 17.56 -46.26
CA ALA A 499 1.12 17.85 -44.83
C ALA A 499 0.52 16.66 -44.04
N ALA A 500 -0.53 16.03 -44.58
CA ALA A 500 -1.10 14.83 -43.99
C ALA A 500 -0.08 13.68 -43.89
N GLN A 501 0.71 13.45 -44.95
CA GLN A 501 1.77 12.45 -44.97
C GLN A 501 2.84 12.73 -43.91
N LYS A 502 3.26 13.99 -43.73
CA LYS A 502 4.21 14.39 -42.69
C LYS A 502 3.70 14.05 -41.28
N ASN A 503 2.43 14.33 -41.00
CA ASN A 503 1.82 14.00 -39.71
C ASN A 503 1.69 12.47 -39.52
N CYS A 504 1.35 11.74 -40.58
CA CYS A 504 1.30 10.28 -40.57
C CYS A 504 2.68 9.65 -40.26
N GLU A 505 3.74 10.14 -40.90
CA GLU A 505 5.12 9.70 -40.64
C GLU A 505 5.54 10.02 -39.20
N ALA A 506 5.20 11.21 -38.71
CA ALA A 506 5.47 11.58 -37.32
C ALA A 506 4.75 10.64 -36.32
N LEU A 507 3.50 10.27 -36.59
CA LEU A 507 2.77 9.30 -35.78
C LEU A 507 3.46 7.93 -35.74
N GLN A 508 3.93 7.44 -36.89
CA GLN A 508 4.61 6.14 -36.98
C GLN A 508 5.99 6.15 -36.31
N VAL A 509 6.66 7.30 -36.25
CA VAL A 509 7.90 7.48 -35.49
C VAL A 509 7.63 7.48 -33.99
N ILE A 510 6.56 8.14 -33.54
CA ILE A 510 6.17 8.19 -32.12
C ILE A 510 5.72 6.80 -31.65
N ASP A 511 4.90 6.12 -32.44
CA ASP A 511 4.30 4.84 -32.09
C ASP A 511 4.08 3.99 -33.37
N PRO A 512 5.02 3.09 -33.68
CA PRO A 512 4.92 2.18 -34.83
C PRO A 512 3.76 1.19 -34.78
N GLN A 513 3.02 1.12 -33.67
CA GLN A 513 1.83 0.29 -33.50
C GLN A 513 0.54 1.12 -33.45
N TYR A 514 0.60 2.45 -33.65
CA TYR A 514 -0.59 3.28 -33.62
C TYR A 514 -1.48 3.01 -34.84
N ALA A 515 -2.49 2.15 -34.68
CA ALA A 515 -3.29 1.63 -35.78
C ALA A 515 -3.95 2.75 -36.60
N SER A 516 -4.38 3.83 -35.93
CA SER A 516 -5.01 4.99 -36.57
C SER A 516 -4.08 5.71 -37.56
N ALA A 517 -2.75 5.66 -37.37
CA ALA A 517 -1.80 6.18 -38.33
C ALA A 517 -1.83 5.39 -39.65
N TYR A 518 -1.95 4.07 -39.56
CA TYR A 518 -2.02 3.20 -40.74
C TYR A 518 -3.36 3.34 -41.48
N PHE A 519 -4.44 3.63 -40.76
CA PHE A 519 -5.70 4.01 -41.41
C PHE A 519 -5.59 5.35 -42.16
N LEU A 520 -4.93 6.35 -41.56
CA LEU A 520 -4.64 7.61 -42.23
C LEU A 520 -3.74 7.40 -43.46
N GLU A 521 -2.69 6.59 -43.35
CA GLU A 521 -1.79 6.24 -44.46
C GLU A 521 -2.54 5.58 -45.62
N ALA A 522 -3.41 4.59 -45.33
CA ALA A 522 -4.20 3.92 -46.35
C ALA A 522 -5.05 4.92 -47.16
N ARG A 523 -5.62 5.94 -46.50
CA ARG A 523 -6.41 6.98 -47.17
C ARG A 523 -5.53 7.89 -48.02
N ILE A 524 -4.39 8.33 -47.49
CA ILE A 524 -3.43 9.18 -48.22
C ILE A 524 -2.89 8.45 -49.45
N LEU A 525 -2.56 7.16 -49.32
CA LEU A 525 -2.01 6.35 -50.40
C LEU A 525 -2.99 6.23 -51.56
N TRP A 526 -4.28 6.00 -51.28
CA TRP A 526 -5.30 5.97 -52.33
C TRP A 526 -5.39 7.32 -53.07
N TYR A 527 -5.44 8.44 -52.35
CA TYR A 527 -5.50 9.78 -52.96
C TYR A 527 -4.26 10.16 -53.78
N THR A 528 -3.08 9.64 -53.43
CA THR A 528 -1.80 10.09 -54.01
C THR A 528 -1.20 9.12 -55.02
N LYS A 529 -1.49 7.82 -54.92
CA LYS A 529 -0.89 6.75 -55.74
C LYS A 529 -1.92 5.94 -56.54
N GLY A 530 -3.21 6.14 -56.28
CA GLY A 530 -4.29 5.47 -57.00
C GLY A 530 -4.59 4.06 -56.52
N PHE A 531 -5.61 3.45 -57.12
CA PHE A 531 -6.22 2.21 -56.67
C PHE A 531 -5.26 1.02 -56.62
N GLU A 532 -4.53 0.73 -57.70
CA GLU A 532 -3.69 -0.47 -57.81
C GLU A 532 -2.61 -0.55 -56.72
N ILE A 533 -1.89 0.55 -56.49
CA ILE A 533 -0.82 0.61 -55.48
C ILE A 533 -1.43 0.49 -54.08
N TRP A 534 -2.53 1.19 -53.83
CA TRP A 534 -3.22 1.11 -52.55
C TRP A 534 -3.76 -0.30 -52.27
N TYR A 535 -4.40 -0.95 -53.25
CA TYR A 535 -4.99 -2.28 -53.09
C TYR A 535 -3.91 -3.36 -52.86
N SER A 536 -2.74 -3.22 -53.48
CA SER A 536 -1.59 -4.12 -53.25
C SER A 536 -1.09 -4.12 -51.79
N LYS A 537 -1.41 -3.07 -51.01
CA LYS A 537 -1.01 -2.92 -49.60
C LYS A 537 -2.08 -3.39 -48.61
N ARG A 538 -3.13 -4.08 -49.06
CA ARG A 538 -4.21 -4.60 -48.21
C ARG A 538 -3.71 -5.38 -47.01
N ASP A 539 -2.94 -6.44 -47.25
CA ASP A 539 -2.51 -7.34 -46.18
C ASP A 539 -1.57 -6.62 -45.20
N TYR A 540 -0.82 -5.62 -45.68
CA TYR A 540 0.00 -4.76 -44.83
C TYR A 540 -0.84 -3.94 -43.85
N PHE A 541 -1.87 -3.24 -44.33
CA PHE A 541 -2.69 -2.40 -43.45
C PHE A 541 -3.58 -3.21 -42.49
N ILE A 542 -4.07 -4.36 -42.93
CA ILE A 542 -4.82 -5.29 -42.05
C ILE A 542 -3.91 -5.77 -40.92
N ALA A 543 -2.71 -6.28 -41.24
CA ALA A 543 -1.77 -6.76 -40.23
C ALA A 543 -1.34 -5.66 -39.25
N LYS A 544 -1.17 -4.42 -39.75
CA LYS A 544 -0.78 -3.26 -38.93
C LYS A 544 -1.88 -2.71 -38.01
N THR A 545 -3.13 -3.13 -38.19
CA THR A 545 -4.26 -2.65 -37.39
C THR A 545 -4.96 -3.77 -36.62
N GLU A 546 -4.51 -5.03 -36.76
CA GLU A 546 -5.17 -6.21 -36.20
C GLU A 546 -5.34 -6.17 -34.67
N HIS A 547 -4.37 -5.60 -33.97
CA HIS A 547 -4.38 -5.46 -32.51
C HIS A 547 -5.36 -4.39 -31.99
N GLU A 548 -5.93 -3.55 -32.86
CA GLU A 548 -6.97 -2.56 -32.52
C GLU A 548 -8.25 -2.81 -33.35
N PRO A 549 -9.16 -3.70 -32.89
CA PRO A 549 -10.34 -4.10 -33.65
C PRO A 549 -11.21 -2.95 -34.21
N PRO A 550 -11.46 -1.85 -33.47
CA PRO A 550 -12.23 -0.73 -34.04
C PRO A 550 -11.57 -0.09 -35.26
N VAL A 551 -10.23 0.04 -35.27
CA VAL A 551 -9.49 0.61 -36.40
C VAL A 551 -9.36 -0.41 -37.53
N ASN A 552 -9.16 -1.68 -37.20
CA ASN A 552 -9.16 -2.75 -38.19
C ASN A 552 -10.49 -2.80 -38.96
N ALA A 553 -11.62 -2.68 -38.26
CA ALA A 553 -12.93 -2.58 -38.90
C ALA A 553 -13.04 -1.37 -39.85
N LEU A 554 -12.47 -0.21 -39.49
CA LEU A 554 -12.38 0.96 -40.37
C LEU A 554 -11.55 0.68 -41.63
N ILE A 555 -10.46 -0.08 -41.53
CA ILE A 555 -9.66 -0.51 -42.68
C ILE A 555 -10.52 -1.36 -43.63
N TYR A 556 -11.16 -2.42 -43.13
CA TYR A 556 -12.04 -3.26 -43.95
C TYR A 556 -13.15 -2.43 -44.61
N ASN A 557 -13.85 -1.59 -43.85
CA ASN A 557 -14.87 -0.71 -44.39
C ASN A 557 -14.31 0.23 -45.47
N ASN A 558 -13.11 0.78 -45.28
CA ASN A 558 -12.46 1.64 -46.27
C ASN A 558 -12.11 0.89 -47.56
N TYR A 559 -11.71 -0.39 -47.46
CA TYR A 559 -11.53 -1.24 -48.63
C TYR A 559 -12.84 -1.43 -49.41
N GLY A 560 -13.93 -1.72 -48.70
CA GLY A 560 -15.28 -1.79 -49.27
C GLY A 560 -15.70 -0.50 -49.97
N CYS A 561 -15.54 0.65 -49.32
CA CYS A 561 -15.90 1.95 -49.88
C CYS A 561 -15.07 2.33 -51.12
N ILE A 562 -13.80 1.94 -51.19
CA ILE A 562 -12.96 2.23 -52.36
C ILE A 562 -13.31 1.27 -53.51
N LEU A 563 -13.58 0.00 -53.24
CA LEU A 563 -14.09 -0.94 -54.26
C LEU A 563 -15.44 -0.50 -54.84
N ASP A 564 -16.31 0.04 -53.98
CA ASP A 564 -17.57 0.69 -54.41
C ASP A 564 -17.32 1.86 -55.37
N ARG A 565 -16.34 2.73 -55.06
CA ARG A 565 -15.95 3.83 -55.97
C ARG A 565 -15.40 3.34 -57.31
N GLU A 566 -14.76 2.18 -57.35
CA GLU A 566 -14.32 1.51 -58.57
C GLU A 566 -15.42 0.67 -59.25
N LEU A 567 -16.67 0.76 -58.78
CA LEU A 567 -17.84 0.01 -59.28
C LEU A 567 -17.72 -1.52 -59.13
N ARG A 568 -16.83 -2.00 -58.25
CA ARG A 568 -16.58 -3.42 -57.95
C ARG A 568 -17.44 -3.88 -56.77
N TYR A 569 -18.75 -3.77 -56.91
CA TYR A 569 -19.71 -3.94 -55.81
C TYR A 569 -19.68 -5.34 -55.19
N GLU A 570 -19.63 -6.41 -55.98
CA GLU A 570 -19.59 -7.79 -55.47
C GLU A 570 -18.34 -8.04 -54.61
N GLU A 571 -17.20 -7.50 -55.02
CA GLU A 571 -15.93 -7.65 -54.29
C GLU A 571 -15.91 -6.83 -53.00
N SER A 572 -16.73 -5.78 -52.88
CA SER A 572 -16.81 -4.93 -51.68
C SER A 572 -17.59 -5.59 -50.53
N LEU A 573 -18.56 -6.46 -50.83
CA LEU A 573 -19.42 -7.14 -49.85
C LEU A 573 -18.64 -7.83 -48.72
N PRO A 574 -17.65 -8.72 -48.99
CA PRO A 574 -16.92 -9.40 -47.91
C PRO A 574 -16.16 -8.44 -47.00
N TYR A 575 -15.75 -7.27 -47.49
CA TYR A 575 -15.08 -6.27 -46.66
C TYR A 575 -16.05 -5.58 -45.70
N PHE A 576 -17.25 -5.22 -46.15
CA PHE A 576 -18.27 -4.66 -45.26
C PHE A 576 -18.77 -5.69 -44.24
N GLU A 577 -18.97 -6.93 -44.66
CA GLU A 577 -19.33 -8.03 -43.76
C GLU A 577 -18.26 -8.25 -42.68
N LYS A 578 -16.97 -8.24 -43.07
CA LYS A 578 -15.87 -8.36 -42.11
C LYS A 578 -15.78 -7.16 -41.16
N ALA A 579 -16.01 -5.93 -41.65
CA ALA A 579 -16.05 -4.74 -40.79
C ALA A 579 -17.15 -4.85 -39.72
N ILE A 580 -18.33 -5.34 -40.07
CA ILE A 580 -19.45 -5.57 -39.15
C ILE A 580 -19.13 -6.71 -38.17
N GLU A 581 -18.47 -7.78 -38.62
CA GLU A 581 -18.03 -8.88 -37.74
C GLU A 581 -17.06 -8.39 -36.67
N ILE A 582 -16.07 -7.56 -37.06
CA ILE A 582 -15.04 -7.04 -36.15
C ILE A 582 -15.61 -5.98 -35.20
N ASN A 583 -16.46 -5.08 -35.69
CA ASN A 583 -17.09 -4.04 -34.89
C ASN A 583 -18.60 -3.94 -35.18
N PRO A 584 -19.43 -4.76 -34.51
CA PRO A 584 -20.87 -4.83 -34.78
C PRO A 584 -21.66 -3.62 -34.26
N LYS A 585 -21.01 -2.71 -33.51
CA LYS A 585 -21.65 -1.54 -32.90
C LYS A 585 -21.63 -0.31 -33.79
N GLU A 586 -20.89 -0.34 -34.89
CA GLU A 586 -20.71 0.81 -35.77
C GLU A 586 -21.74 0.77 -36.92
N PRO A 587 -22.80 1.59 -36.86
CA PRO A 587 -23.94 1.44 -37.77
C PRO A 587 -23.65 1.91 -39.20
N ILE A 588 -22.63 2.73 -39.43
CA ILE A 588 -22.24 3.12 -40.80
C ILE A 588 -21.82 1.90 -41.63
N PHE A 589 -21.21 0.88 -41.02
CA PHE A 589 -20.80 -0.34 -41.75
C PHE A 589 -22.00 -1.13 -42.25
N VAL A 590 -23.07 -1.19 -41.45
CA VAL A 590 -24.35 -1.81 -41.82
C VAL A 590 -25.04 -1.01 -42.92
N CYS A 591 -25.00 0.31 -42.86
CA CYS A 591 -25.53 1.16 -43.92
C CYS A 591 -24.78 0.95 -45.25
N ASN A 592 -23.44 0.91 -45.22
CA ASN A 592 -22.63 0.69 -46.42
C ASN A 592 -22.91 -0.69 -47.05
N LEU A 593 -23.09 -1.73 -46.22
CA LEU A 593 -23.50 -3.05 -46.71
C LEU A 593 -24.90 -2.99 -47.37
N GLY A 594 -25.85 -2.28 -46.76
CA GLY A 594 -27.18 -2.05 -47.33
C GLY A 594 -27.13 -1.31 -48.67
N GLU A 595 -26.27 -0.30 -48.79
CA GLU A 595 -26.01 0.42 -50.04
C GLU A 595 -25.42 -0.49 -51.12
N MET A 596 -24.53 -1.42 -50.76
CA MET A 596 -23.99 -2.36 -51.76
C MET A 596 -25.05 -3.31 -52.28
N TYR A 597 -25.92 -3.84 -51.42
CA TYR A 597 -27.06 -4.65 -51.86
C TYR A 597 -28.05 -3.84 -52.71
N TYR A 598 -28.23 -2.56 -52.39
CA TYR A 598 -29.04 -1.65 -53.19
C TYR A 598 -28.48 -1.50 -54.61
N LYS A 599 -27.18 -1.18 -54.74
CA LYS A 599 -26.45 -1.08 -56.02
C LYS A 599 -26.42 -2.39 -56.82
N LEU A 600 -26.38 -3.53 -56.13
CA LEU A 600 -26.46 -4.87 -56.73
C LEU A 600 -27.89 -5.31 -57.10
N LYS A 601 -28.90 -4.47 -56.86
CA LYS A 601 -30.32 -4.74 -57.12
C LYS A 601 -30.85 -5.96 -56.35
N ASP A 602 -30.39 -6.16 -55.12
CA ASP A 602 -30.97 -7.11 -54.14
C ASP A 602 -31.82 -6.35 -53.11
N PRO A 603 -33.10 -6.04 -53.45
CA PRO A 603 -33.96 -5.20 -52.60
C PRO A 603 -34.23 -5.84 -51.23
N ALA A 604 -34.27 -7.17 -51.16
CA ALA A 604 -34.55 -7.88 -49.93
C ALA A 604 -33.43 -7.67 -48.89
N LYS A 605 -32.17 -7.83 -49.30
CA LYS A 605 -31.03 -7.62 -48.42
C LYS A 605 -30.76 -6.13 -48.16
N ALA A 606 -30.92 -5.27 -49.18
CA ALA A 606 -30.78 -3.82 -49.03
C ALA A 606 -31.72 -3.26 -47.96
N LEU A 607 -33.01 -3.61 -48.04
CA LEU A 607 -34.02 -3.16 -47.08
C LEU A 607 -33.78 -3.72 -45.67
N LYS A 608 -33.28 -4.96 -45.57
CA LYS A 608 -32.95 -5.58 -44.29
C LYS A 608 -31.83 -4.83 -43.58
N GLU A 609 -30.71 -4.59 -44.24
CA GLU A 609 -29.56 -3.92 -43.63
C GLU A 609 -29.87 -2.42 -43.39
N ALA A 610 -30.60 -1.75 -44.27
CA ALA A 610 -31.07 -0.38 -44.05
C ALA A 610 -31.94 -0.26 -42.78
N ARG A 611 -32.91 -1.16 -42.58
CA ARG A 611 -33.71 -1.18 -41.34
C ARG A 611 -32.85 -1.39 -40.10
N LYS A 612 -31.85 -2.26 -40.20
CA LYS A 612 -30.90 -2.53 -39.12
C LYS A 612 -30.06 -1.29 -38.79
N ALA A 613 -29.49 -0.62 -39.79
CA ALA A 613 -28.74 0.62 -39.60
C ALA A 613 -29.59 1.72 -38.95
N LYS A 614 -30.85 1.89 -39.40
CA LYS A 614 -31.81 2.83 -38.79
C LYS A 614 -32.15 2.48 -37.35
N MET A 615 -32.35 1.20 -37.03
CA MET A 615 -32.58 0.74 -35.65
C MET A 615 -31.38 1.01 -34.74
N MET A 616 -30.16 1.04 -35.29
CA MET A 616 -28.95 1.41 -34.58
C MET A 616 -28.74 2.94 -34.48
N GLY A 617 -29.70 3.74 -34.96
CA GLY A 617 -29.69 5.20 -34.86
C GLY A 617 -28.86 5.92 -35.93
N TYR A 618 -28.49 5.26 -37.03
CA TYR A 618 -27.80 5.91 -38.14
C TYR A 618 -28.79 6.56 -39.11
N GLU A 619 -28.41 7.72 -39.63
CA GLU A 619 -29.18 8.49 -40.61
C GLU A 619 -28.26 8.97 -41.73
N SER A 620 -28.69 8.76 -42.97
CA SER A 620 -28.05 9.31 -44.18
C SER A 620 -29.08 9.44 -45.31
N ASP A 621 -28.77 10.23 -46.33
CA ASP A 621 -29.63 10.39 -47.50
C ASP A 621 -29.82 9.05 -48.23
N MET A 622 -28.73 8.31 -48.44
CA MET A 622 -28.75 6.97 -49.03
C MET A 622 -29.62 6.00 -48.23
N LEU A 623 -29.51 6.02 -46.89
CA LEU A 623 -30.34 5.17 -46.04
C LEU A 623 -31.83 5.52 -46.20
N SER A 624 -32.15 6.82 -46.23
CA SER A 624 -33.52 7.31 -46.41
C SER A 624 -34.09 6.93 -47.77
N GLU A 625 -33.27 7.01 -48.82
CA GLU A 625 -33.61 6.58 -50.18
C GLU A 625 -33.94 5.08 -50.23
N ILE A 626 -33.04 4.21 -49.74
CA ILE A 626 -33.25 2.75 -49.70
C ILE A 626 -34.53 2.39 -48.94
N LEU A 627 -34.84 3.10 -47.85
CA LEU A 627 -36.07 2.86 -47.08
C LEU A 627 -37.33 3.36 -47.82
N ALA A 628 -37.25 4.50 -48.50
CA ALA A 628 -38.37 5.11 -49.22
C ALA A 628 -38.80 4.28 -50.44
N ASN A 629 -37.84 3.81 -51.23
CA ASN A 629 -38.08 2.96 -52.41
C ASN A 629 -38.15 1.46 -52.09
N LYS A 630 -38.11 1.10 -50.80
CA LYS A 630 -38.16 -0.29 -50.32
C LYS A 630 -37.04 -1.18 -50.89
N GLY A 631 -35.86 -0.61 -51.13
CA GLY A 631 -34.68 -1.29 -51.66
C GLY A 631 -34.65 -1.43 -53.18
N VAL A 632 -35.60 -0.83 -53.91
CA VAL A 632 -35.68 -0.92 -55.37
C VAL A 632 -35.09 0.33 -56.00
N ILE A 633 -34.13 0.16 -56.92
CA ILE A 633 -33.66 1.26 -57.76
C ILE A 633 -34.73 1.54 -58.81
N ASP A 634 -35.54 2.58 -58.58
CA ASP A 634 -36.49 3.08 -59.59
C ASP A 634 -35.69 3.79 -60.68
N LEU A 635 -35.47 3.10 -61.81
CA LEU A 635 -34.98 3.72 -63.05
C LEU A 635 -36.12 4.55 -63.67
N ILE A 636 -36.47 5.69 -63.07
CA ILE A 636 -37.43 6.62 -63.67
C ILE A 636 -36.75 7.99 -63.86
N ASN A 637 -36.35 8.21 -65.12
CA ASN A 637 -36.10 9.47 -65.84
C ASN A 637 -34.89 10.36 -65.43
N HIS A 638 -33.86 10.33 -66.28
CA HIS A 638 -33.03 11.50 -66.59
C HIS A 638 -33.83 12.55 -67.37
#